data_AF-A0A9P9I227-F1
#
_entry.id   AF-A0A9P9I227-F1
#
_cell.length_a   1.000
_cell.length_b   1.000
_cell.length_c   1.000
_cell.angle_alpha   90.00
_cell.angle_beta   90.00
_cell.angle_gamma   90.00
#
_symmetry.space_group_name_H-M   'P 1'
#
loop_
_entity.id
_entity.type
_entity.pdbx_description
1 polymer ?
#
loop_
_entity_poly.entity_id
_entity_poly.type
_entity_poly.pdbx_seq_one_letter_code
_entity_poly.pdbx_strand_id
1 'polypeptide(L)'
;MGYVVDPNAASISLNGTIACFAASAMLGGVYARMALPAAPTLPIAAQYGLNGGFFGATLFHLREYACVPLLCAVFPGRARMYSPDFTPNWFEMRMRKVPETGLAGAAAAALNVFVAHKIARLPSLPTAMRNATLAGAVLCSFLAYVENETRVLRVKFSQESSPQPEKTPQERLDAMKNALGLLAPVRRGPEDDVKALEQLQREKQDANVRLEAVRRRLKDLDDSR
;
A
#
# COMPACT_ATOMS: atom_id res chain seq x y z
N MET A 1 24.75 -3.67 -22.01
CA MET A 1 23.90 -3.20 -20.90
C MET A 1 23.71 -4.37 -19.94
N GLY A 2 24.18 -4.27 -18.70
CA GLY A 2 23.95 -5.31 -17.70
C GLY A 2 22.48 -5.35 -17.29
N TYR A 3 21.91 -6.54 -17.13
CA TYR A 3 20.56 -6.71 -16.61
C TYR A 3 20.52 -6.23 -15.15
N VAL A 4 19.73 -5.19 -14.87
CA VAL A 4 19.48 -4.73 -13.50
C VAL A 4 18.33 -5.58 -12.94
N VAL A 5 18.68 -6.70 -12.33
CA VAL A 5 17.75 -7.45 -11.48
C VAL A 5 17.89 -6.88 -10.07
N ASP A 6 16.76 -6.54 -9.44
CA ASP A 6 16.75 -6.10 -8.05
C ASP A 6 17.39 -7.21 -7.19
N PRO A 7 18.42 -6.93 -6.37
CA PRO A 7 19.05 -7.96 -5.53
C PRO A 7 18.04 -8.60 -4.56
N ASN A 8 16.93 -7.91 -4.26
CA ASN A 8 15.85 -8.42 -3.42
C ASN A 8 14.73 -9.10 -4.22
N ALA A 9 14.85 -9.28 -5.54
CA ALA A 9 13.80 -9.89 -6.38
C ALA A 9 13.33 -11.24 -5.84
N ALA A 10 14.27 -12.10 -5.41
CA ALA A 10 13.94 -13.43 -4.86
C ALA A 10 13.14 -13.34 -3.56
N SER A 11 13.55 -12.46 -2.63
CA SER A 11 12.87 -12.31 -1.34
C SER A 11 11.50 -11.64 -1.50
N ILE A 12 11.39 -10.64 -2.38
CA ILE A 12 10.12 -9.99 -2.72
C ILE A 12 9.16 -11.02 -3.34
N SER A 13 9.65 -11.83 -4.27
CA SER A 13 8.84 -12.85 -4.93
C SER A 13 8.35 -13.93 -3.96
N LEU A 14 9.24 -14.41 -3.09
CA LEU A 14 8.89 -15.39 -2.07
C LEU A 14 7.87 -14.84 -1.07
N ASN A 15 8.09 -13.63 -0.55
CA ASN A 15 7.18 -12.99 0.40
C ASN A 15 5.80 -12.73 -0.21
N GLY A 16 5.75 -12.25 -1.45
CA GLY A 16 4.51 -12.06 -2.19
C GLY A 16 3.75 -13.38 -2.43
N THR A 17 4.48 -14.45 -2.74
CA THR A 17 3.93 -15.79 -2.91
C THR A 17 3.29 -16.31 -1.63
N ILE A 18 4.01 -16.22 -0.50
CA ILE A 18 3.51 -16.64 0.82
C ILE A 18 2.28 -15.81 1.21
N ALA A 19 2.29 -14.50 0.95
CA ALA A 19 1.14 -13.64 1.21
C ALA A 19 -0.09 -14.03 0.37
N CYS A 20 0.07 -14.28 -0.94
CA CYS A 20 -1.05 -14.76 -1.78
C CYS A 20 -1.55 -16.15 -1.34
N PHE A 21 -0.66 -17.06 -0.92
CA PHE A 21 -1.04 -18.36 -0.34
C PHE A 21 -1.90 -18.17 0.92
N ALA A 22 -1.41 -17.40 1.90
CA ALA A 22 -2.09 -17.19 3.17
C ALA A 22 -3.44 -16.49 2.98
N ALA A 23 -3.49 -15.42 2.19
CA ALA A 23 -4.73 -14.69 1.91
C ALA A 23 -5.77 -15.56 1.22
N SER A 24 -5.35 -16.36 0.23
CA SER A 24 -6.26 -17.26 -0.49
C SER A 24 -6.76 -18.39 0.42
N ALA A 25 -5.90 -18.95 1.27
CA ALA A 25 -6.30 -19.96 2.24
C ALA A 25 -7.33 -19.43 3.25
N MET A 26 -7.11 -18.21 3.76
CA MET A 26 -8.05 -17.55 4.68
C MET A 26 -9.41 -17.32 4.01
N LEU A 27 -9.43 -16.78 2.79
CA LEU A 27 -10.67 -16.56 2.03
C LEU A 27 -11.39 -17.87 1.72
N GLY A 28 -10.66 -18.91 1.32
CA GLY A 28 -11.21 -20.25 1.09
C GLY A 28 -11.81 -20.86 2.35
N GLY A 29 -11.17 -20.67 3.51
CA GLY A 29 -11.67 -21.10 4.81
C GLY A 29 -12.94 -20.37 5.24
N VAL A 30 -12.98 -19.04 5.07
CA VAL A 30 -14.18 -18.22 5.34
C VAL A 30 -15.33 -18.64 4.41
N TYR A 31 -15.06 -18.81 3.11
CA TYR A 31 -16.05 -19.28 2.15
C TYR A 31 -16.60 -20.66 2.52
N ALA A 32 -15.73 -21.62 2.87
CA ALA A 32 -16.15 -22.94 3.29
C ALA A 32 -17.05 -22.88 4.54
N ARG A 33 -16.71 -22.05 5.53
CA ARG A 33 -17.53 -21.86 6.74
C ARG A 33 -18.90 -21.24 6.45
N MET A 34 -18.96 -20.26 5.55
CA MET A 34 -20.18 -19.49 5.29
C MET A 34 -21.11 -20.15 4.26
N ALA A 35 -20.56 -20.63 3.16
CA ALA A 35 -21.33 -21.13 2.02
C ALA A 35 -21.47 -22.65 2.00
N LEU A 36 -20.56 -23.38 2.65
CA LEU A 36 -20.50 -24.84 2.61
C LEU A 36 -20.37 -25.43 4.03
N PRO A 37 -21.33 -25.18 4.94
CA PRO A 37 -21.19 -25.53 6.36
C PRO A 37 -21.01 -27.04 6.62
N ALA A 38 -21.47 -27.90 5.70
CA ALA A 38 -21.29 -29.35 5.77
C ALA A 38 -19.95 -29.84 5.19
N ALA A 39 -19.19 -28.98 4.52
CA ALA A 39 -17.94 -29.36 3.86
C ALA A 39 -16.73 -29.17 4.80
N PRO A 40 -15.70 -30.02 4.67
CA PRO A 40 -14.50 -29.90 5.50
C PRO A 40 -13.73 -28.61 5.16
N THR A 41 -13.65 -27.68 6.12
CA THR A 41 -13.05 -26.35 5.95
C THR A 41 -11.56 -26.40 5.59
N LEU A 42 -10.79 -27.26 6.27
CA LEU A 42 -9.33 -27.36 6.12
C LEU A 42 -8.87 -27.71 4.69
N PRO A 43 -9.38 -28.77 4.03
CA PRO A 43 -8.97 -29.10 2.67
C PRO A 43 -9.38 -28.04 1.65
N ILE A 44 -10.53 -27.37 1.83
CA ILE A 44 -10.94 -26.27 0.95
C ILE A 44 -9.97 -25.09 1.11
N ALA A 45 -9.68 -24.68 2.35
CA ALA A 45 -8.70 -23.63 2.62
C ALA A 45 -7.32 -23.97 2.04
N ALA A 46 -6.85 -25.20 2.23
CA ALA A 46 -5.57 -25.66 1.68
C ALA A 46 -5.54 -25.61 0.14
N GLN A 47 -6.61 -26.06 -0.53
CA GLN A 47 -6.72 -26.00 -1.98
C GLN A 47 -6.69 -24.56 -2.51
N TYR A 48 -7.44 -23.65 -1.88
CA TYR A 48 -7.41 -22.23 -2.23
C TYR A 48 -6.03 -21.61 -1.97
N GLY A 49 -5.40 -21.96 -0.85
CA GLY A 49 -4.04 -21.55 -0.52
C GLY A 49 -3.04 -21.96 -1.59
N LEU A 50 -3.01 -23.26 -1.94
CA LEU A 50 -2.10 -23.79 -2.97
C LEU A 50 -2.33 -23.10 -4.32
N ASN A 51 -3.58 -22.97 -4.77
CA ASN A 51 -3.90 -22.29 -6.02
C ASN A 51 -3.46 -20.82 -6.00
N GLY A 52 -3.72 -20.12 -4.90
CA GLY A 52 -3.31 -18.73 -4.69
C GLY A 52 -1.79 -18.56 -4.62
N GLY A 53 -1.10 -19.51 -4.00
CA GLY A 53 0.36 -19.56 -3.94
C GLY A 53 0.98 -19.78 -5.32
N PHE A 54 0.49 -20.74 -6.10
CA PHE A 54 0.97 -20.95 -7.48
C PHE A 54 0.76 -19.72 -8.36
N PHE A 55 -0.41 -19.10 -8.26
CA PHE A 55 -0.70 -17.87 -9.02
C PHE A 55 0.18 -16.71 -8.56
N GLY A 56 0.32 -16.52 -7.23
CA GLY A 56 1.21 -15.52 -6.64
C GLY A 56 2.64 -15.71 -7.10
N ALA A 57 3.19 -16.93 -7.01
CA ALA A 57 4.52 -17.26 -7.50
C ALA A 57 4.69 -16.87 -8.96
N THR A 58 3.75 -17.27 -9.82
CA THR A 58 3.81 -16.93 -11.25
C THR A 58 3.82 -15.42 -11.46
N LEU A 59 2.92 -14.68 -10.82
CA LEU A 59 2.79 -13.23 -10.96
C LEU A 59 4.04 -12.50 -10.47
N PHE A 60 4.52 -12.81 -9.25
CA PHE A 60 5.68 -12.13 -8.68
C PHE A 60 6.99 -12.48 -9.39
N HIS A 61 7.17 -13.73 -9.82
CA HIS A 61 8.34 -14.09 -10.63
C HIS A 61 8.30 -13.40 -11.99
N LEU A 62 7.14 -13.42 -12.68
CA LEU A 62 7.00 -12.74 -13.96
C LEU A 62 7.25 -11.23 -13.81
N ARG A 63 6.75 -10.62 -12.73
CA ARG A 63 6.98 -9.21 -12.41
C ARG A 63 8.47 -8.91 -12.28
N GLU A 64 9.16 -9.60 -11.39
CA GLU A 64 10.55 -9.27 -11.06
C GLU A 64 11.57 -9.72 -12.12
N TYR A 65 11.35 -10.86 -12.76
CA TYR A 65 12.32 -11.45 -13.70
C TYR A 65 12.00 -11.20 -15.17
N ALA A 66 10.78 -10.80 -15.52
CA ALA A 66 10.41 -10.50 -16.91
C ALA A 66 10.00 -9.03 -17.08
N CYS A 67 9.02 -8.55 -16.32
CA CYS A 67 8.45 -7.22 -16.52
C CYS A 67 9.41 -6.09 -16.10
N VAL A 68 10.06 -6.21 -14.93
CA VAL A 68 11.07 -5.23 -14.45
C VAL A 68 12.20 -5.04 -15.47
N PRO A 69 12.95 -6.08 -15.90
CA PRO A 69 14.04 -5.87 -16.84
C PRO A 69 13.55 -5.37 -18.20
N LEU A 70 12.40 -5.86 -18.68
CA LEU A 70 11.81 -5.38 -19.93
C LEU A 70 11.45 -3.88 -19.86
N LEU A 71 10.78 -3.45 -18.79
CA LEU A 71 10.42 -2.05 -18.60
C LEU A 71 11.64 -1.15 -18.41
N CYS A 72 12.69 -1.62 -17.73
CA CYS A 72 13.95 -0.89 -17.62
C CYS A 72 14.68 -0.78 -18.97
N ALA A 73 14.57 -1.79 -19.84
CA ALA A 73 15.14 -1.77 -21.17
C ALA A 73 14.39 -0.82 -22.13
N VAL A 74 13.06 -0.80 -22.06
CA VAL A 74 12.22 0.07 -22.90
C VAL A 74 12.23 1.52 -22.39
N PHE A 75 12.25 1.71 -21.07
CA PHE A 75 12.22 3.03 -20.42
C PHE A 75 13.48 3.23 -19.57
N PRO A 76 14.57 3.76 -20.15
CA PRO A 76 15.87 3.89 -19.45
C PRO A 76 15.79 4.79 -18.19
N GLY A 77 14.82 5.69 -18.12
CA GLY A 77 14.53 6.48 -16.90
C GLY A 77 14.09 5.62 -15.70
N ARG A 78 13.50 4.44 -15.93
CA ARG A 78 13.12 3.51 -14.85
C ARG A 78 14.30 2.83 -14.20
N ALA A 79 15.36 2.53 -14.95
CA ALA A 79 16.57 1.94 -14.38
C ALA A 79 17.16 2.82 -13.26
N ARG A 80 17.05 4.14 -13.41
CA ARG A 80 17.45 5.10 -12.36
C ARG A 80 16.65 4.95 -11.08
N MET A 81 15.37 4.56 -11.14
CA MET A 81 14.53 4.35 -9.94
C MET A 81 14.99 3.19 -9.05
N TYR A 82 15.88 2.34 -9.55
CA TYR A 82 16.49 1.25 -8.80
C TYR A 82 17.92 1.56 -8.36
N SER A 83 18.46 2.73 -8.73
CA SER A 83 19.74 3.20 -8.24
C SER A 83 19.63 3.59 -6.75
N PRO A 84 20.62 3.25 -5.91
CA PRO A 84 20.66 3.70 -4.52
C PRO A 84 20.73 5.22 -4.38
N ASP A 85 21.29 5.90 -5.39
CA ASP A 85 21.47 7.37 -5.39
C ASP A 85 20.23 8.14 -5.85
N PHE A 86 19.17 7.43 -6.25
CA PHE A 86 17.96 8.07 -6.72
C PHE A 86 17.08 8.52 -5.55
N THR A 87 16.71 9.81 -5.55
CA THR A 87 15.79 10.42 -4.60
C THR A 87 14.40 10.53 -5.22
N PRO A 88 13.56 9.49 -5.13
CA PRO A 88 12.25 9.50 -5.77
C PRO A 88 11.35 10.57 -5.16
N ASN A 89 10.59 11.26 -6.00
CA ASN A 89 9.47 12.04 -5.50
C ASN A 89 8.34 11.11 -4.99
N TRP A 90 7.40 11.63 -4.20
CA TRP A 90 6.31 10.82 -3.62
C TRP A 90 5.49 10.07 -4.66
N PHE A 91 5.29 10.67 -5.83
CA PHE A 91 4.54 10.05 -6.91
C PHE A 91 5.32 8.89 -7.54
N GLU A 92 6.63 9.05 -7.76
CA GLU A 92 7.52 8.00 -8.27
C GLU A 92 7.63 6.84 -7.29
N MET A 93 7.66 7.10 -5.98
CA MET A 93 7.58 6.04 -4.97
C MET A 93 6.30 5.22 -5.10
N ARG A 94 5.15 5.88 -5.29
CA ARG A 94 3.85 5.22 -5.48
C ARG A 94 3.78 4.47 -6.81
N MET A 95 4.39 4.98 -7.87
CA MET A 95 4.33 4.38 -9.21
C MET A 95 5.46 3.38 -9.51
N ARG A 96 6.40 3.16 -8.56
CA ARG A 96 7.63 2.40 -8.79
C ARG A 96 7.40 0.97 -9.26
N LYS A 97 6.36 0.29 -8.75
CA LYS A 97 6.06 -1.12 -9.08
C LYS A 97 4.68 -1.32 -9.71
N VAL A 98 3.91 -0.25 -9.89
CA VAL A 98 2.53 -0.34 -10.40
C VAL A 98 2.49 -0.80 -11.86
N PRO A 99 3.28 -0.22 -12.79
CA PRO A 99 3.30 -0.67 -14.19
C PRO A 99 3.79 -2.11 -14.35
N GLU A 100 4.82 -2.50 -13.60
CA GLU A 100 5.36 -3.86 -13.58
C GLU A 100 4.30 -4.85 -13.10
N THR A 101 3.58 -4.50 -12.03
CA THR A 101 2.49 -5.32 -11.49
C THR A 101 1.32 -5.41 -12.45
N GLY A 102 0.97 -4.30 -13.12
CA GLY A 102 -0.09 -4.28 -14.13
C GLY A 102 0.23 -5.17 -15.34
N LEU A 103 1.45 -5.06 -15.88
CA LEU A 103 1.92 -5.92 -16.96
C LEU A 103 1.99 -7.39 -16.53
N ALA A 104 2.52 -7.66 -15.34
CA ALA A 104 2.61 -9.02 -14.82
C ALA A 104 1.23 -9.64 -14.59
N GLY A 105 0.27 -8.87 -14.07
CA GLY A 105 -1.11 -9.28 -13.91
C GLY A 105 -1.80 -9.57 -15.25
N ALA A 106 -1.64 -8.69 -16.24
CA ALA A 106 -2.17 -8.89 -17.58
C ALA A 106 -1.57 -10.13 -18.27
N ALA A 107 -0.26 -10.32 -18.16
CA ALA A 107 0.42 -11.47 -18.73
C ALA A 107 0.10 -12.78 -18.01
N ALA A 108 -0.02 -12.76 -16.67
CA ALA A 108 -0.50 -13.91 -15.90
C ALA A 108 -1.94 -14.28 -16.26
N ALA A 109 -2.82 -13.29 -16.45
CA ALA A 109 -4.19 -13.50 -16.92
C ALA A 109 -4.21 -14.08 -18.34
N ALA A 110 -3.39 -13.54 -19.27
CA ALA A 110 -3.28 -14.04 -20.64
C ALA A 110 -2.73 -15.47 -20.69
N LEU A 111 -1.70 -15.79 -19.90
CA LEU A 111 -1.16 -17.14 -19.78
C LEU A 111 -2.24 -18.10 -19.29
N ASN A 112 -3.03 -17.69 -18.30
CA ASN A 112 -4.08 -18.54 -17.77
C ASN A 112 -5.24 -18.73 -18.74
N VAL A 113 -5.63 -17.69 -19.51
CA VAL A 113 -6.59 -17.84 -20.62
C VAL A 113 -6.04 -18.78 -21.69
N PHE A 114 -4.76 -18.66 -22.04
CA PHE A 114 -4.12 -19.52 -23.03
C PHE A 114 -4.05 -20.98 -22.58
N VAL A 115 -3.64 -21.21 -21.32
CA VAL A 115 -3.61 -22.53 -20.69
C VAL A 115 -5.02 -23.09 -20.59
N ALA A 116 -5.99 -22.31 -20.11
CA ALA A 116 -7.38 -22.72 -20.06
C ALA A 116 -7.91 -23.06 -21.47
N HIS A 117 -7.55 -22.32 -22.52
CA HIS A 117 -7.98 -22.59 -23.89
C HIS A 117 -7.30 -23.84 -24.49
N LYS A 118 -6.02 -24.05 -24.21
CA LYS A 118 -5.27 -25.26 -24.61
C LYS A 118 -5.76 -26.50 -23.89
N ILE A 119 -6.09 -26.38 -22.60
CA ILE A 119 -6.60 -27.49 -21.79
C ILE A 119 -8.12 -27.66 -21.97
N ALA A 120 -8.89 -26.65 -22.42
CA ALA A 120 -10.33 -26.74 -22.74
C ALA A 120 -10.69 -27.61 -23.94
N ARG A 121 -9.71 -28.28 -24.57
CA ARG A 121 -10.00 -29.50 -25.35
C ARG A 121 -10.42 -30.68 -24.45
N LEU A 122 -10.32 -30.55 -23.14
CA LEU A 122 -10.92 -31.42 -22.14
C LEU A 122 -12.29 -30.85 -21.73
N PRO A 123 -13.39 -31.58 -21.96
CA PRO A 123 -14.77 -31.09 -21.82
C PRO A 123 -15.21 -30.78 -20.37
N SER A 124 -14.33 -30.88 -19.39
CA SER A 124 -14.65 -30.80 -17.96
C SER A 124 -13.96 -29.67 -17.20
N LEU A 125 -13.22 -28.77 -17.87
CA LEU A 125 -12.53 -27.69 -17.16
C LEU A 125 -13.55 -26.63 -16.71
N PRO A 126 -13.93 -26.59 -15.43
CA PRO A 126 -15.15 -25.90 -15.03
C PRO A 126 -14.91 -24.39 -15.04
N THR A 127 -15.95 -23.64 -15.35
CA THR A 127 -16.11 -22.18 -15.14
C THR A 127 -15.55 -21.69 -13.80
N ALA A 128 -15.53 -22.56 -12.78
CA ALA A 128 -14.91 -22.34 -11.48
C ALA A 128 -13.41 -21.98 -11.55
N MET A 129 -12.61 -22.62 -12.42
CA MET A 129 -11.18 -22.33 -12.53
C MET A 129 -10.93 -20.96 -13.18
N ARG A 130 -11.79 -20.55 -14.11
CA ARG A 130 -11.74 -19.22 -14.74
C ARG A 130 -12.05 -18.11 -13.74
N ASN A 131 -13.08 -18.30 -12.91
CA ASN A 131 -13.47 -17.33 -11.89
C ASN A 131 -12.44 -17.26 -10.74
N ALA A 132 -11.90 -18.40 -10.31
CA ALA A 132 -10.84 -18.46 -9.30
C ALA A 132 -9.56 -17.73 -9.77
N THR A 133 -9.23 -17.84 -11.05
CA THR A 133 -8.10 -17.12 -11.66
C THR A 133 -8.31 -15.61 -11.63
N LEU A 134 -9.48 -15.14 -12.06
CA LEU A 134 -9.79 -13.72 -12.10
C LEU A 134 -9.81 -13.12 -10.70
N ALA A 135 -10.41 -13.82 -9.74
CA ALA A 135 -10.38 -13.44 -8.33
C ALA A 135 -8.95 -13.43 -7.77
N GLY A 136 -8.13 -14.42 -8.10
CA GLY A 136 -6.71 -14.49 -7.72
C GLY A 136 -5.87 -13.36 -8.32
N ALA A 137 -6.13 -13.00 -9.58
CA ALA A 137 -5.46 -11.88 -10.25
C ALA A 137 -5.79 -10.53 -9.60
N VAL A 138 -7.08 -10.30 -9.29
CA VAL A 138 -7.52 -9.11 -8.57
C VAL A 138 -6.92 -9.08 -7.17
N LEU A 139 -6.95 -10.21 -6.45
CA LEU A 139 -6.40 -10.31 -5.10
C LEU A 139 -4.89 -10.06 -5.06
N CYS A 140 -4.10 -10.71 -5.92
CA CYS A 140 -2.65 -10.48 -5.94
C CYS A 140 -2.30 -9.07 -6.46
N SER A 141 -3.10 -8.46 -7.34
CA SER A 141 -2.93 -7.04 -7.73
C SER A 141 -3.18 -6.11 -6.54
N PHE A 142 -4.22 -6.38 -5.76
CA PHE A 142 -4.52 -5.65 -4.54
C PHE A 142 -3.40 -5.82 -3.48
N LEU A 143 -2.92 -7.05 -3.26
CA LEU A 143 -1.82 -7.31 -2.33
C LEU A 143 -0.52 -6.61 -2.76
N ALA A 144 -0.20 -6.61 -4.05
CA ALA A 144 0.94 -5.88 -4.59
C ALA A 144 0.80 -4.35 -4.40
N TYR A 145 -0.41 -3.82 -4.52
CA TYR A 145 -0.69 -2.41 -4.20
C TYR A 145 -0.50 -2.11 -2.70
N VAL A 146 -1.04 -2.96 -1.81
CA VAL A 146 -0.88 -2.80 -0.35
C VAL A 146 0.59 -2.89 0.06
N GLU A 147 1.37 -3.80 -0.52
CA GLU A 147 2.81 -3.90 -0.28
C GLU A 147 3.53 -2.60 -0.69
N ASN A 148 3.11 -1.99 -1.79
CA ASN A 148 3.67 -0.74 -2.26
C ASN A 148 3.32 0.44 -1.33
N GLU A 149 2.05 0.57 -0.92
CA GLU A 149 1.62 1.63 0.01
C GLU A 149 2.25 1.47 1.40
N THR A 150 2.40 0.25 1.91
CA THR A 150 3.08 0.01 3.21
C THR A 150 4.55 0.40 3.18
N ARG A 151 5.25 0.22 2.05
CA ARG A 151 6.62 0.73 1.86
C ARG A 151 6.67 2.26 1.87
N VAL A 152 5.73 2.92 1.19
CA VAL A 152 5.61 4.39 1.20
C VAL A 152 5.35 4.90 2.62
N LEU A 153 4.44 4.26 3.36
CA LEU A 153 4.15 4.59 4.76
C LEU A 153 5.39 4.41 5.65
N ARG A 154 6.13 3.31 5.50
CA ARG A 154 7.37 3.09 6.26
C ARG A 154 8.37 4.21 6.04
N VAL A 155 8.57 4.65 4.80
CA VAL A 155 9.49 5.76 4.50
C VAL A 155 8.99 7.07 5.10
N LYS A 156 7.68 7.36 5.05
CA LYS A 156 7.08 8.52 5.73
C LYS A 156 7.37 8.49 7.23
N PHE A 157 7.11 7.37 7.87
CA PHE A 157 7.39 7.20 9.30
C PHE A 157 8.87 7.36 9.62
N SER A 158 9.77 6.82 8.81
CA SER A 158 11.22 6.99 9.02
C SER A 158 11.70 8.42 8.80
N GLN A 159 11.09 9.18 7.87
CA GLN A 159 11.37 10.60 7.68
C GLN A 159 10.82 11.45 8.83
N GLU A 160 9.62 11.14 9.31
CA GLU A 160 9.01 11.80 10.48
C GLU A 160 9.73 11.45 11.80
N SER A 161 10.35 10.27 11.87
CA SER A 161 11.15 9.80 13.01
C SER A 161 12.62 10.20 12.93
N SER A 162 13.04 10.87 11.85
CA SER A 162 14.35 11.55 11.81
C SER A 162 14.35 12.62 12.91
N PRO A 163 15.45 12.83 13.65
CA PRO A 163 15.45 13.60 14.89
C PRO A 163 15.07 15.06 14.64
N GLN A 164 13.77 15.34 14.67
CA GLN A 164 13.26 16.64 15.03
C GLN A 164 13.59 16.87 16.51
N PRO A 165 13.85 18.12 16.93
CA PRO A 165 14.22 18.45 18.29
C PRO A 165 13.27 17.75 19.27
N GLU A 166 13.87 17.11 20.26
CA GLU A 166 13.29 16.16 21.20
C GLU A 166 11.89 16.57 21.68
N LYS A 167 10.85 16.08 20.99
CA LYS A 167 9.46 16.27 21.42
C LYS A 167 9.26 15.54 22.75
N THR A 168 8.78 16.28 23.74
CA THR A 168 8.61 15.80 25.10
C THR A 168 7.71 14.57 25.14
N PRO A 169 7.85 13.66 26.14
CA PRO A 169 7.05 12.44 26.23
C PRO A 169 5.53 12.69 26.16
N GLN A 170 5.06 13.85 26.62
CA GLN A 170 3.66 14.28 26.51
C GLN A 170 3.22 14.52 25.05
N GLU A 171 4.02 15.21 24.23
CA GLU A 171 3.67 15.48 22.83
C GLU A 171 3.58 14.21 21.99
N ARG A 172 4.39 13.19 22.31
CA ARG A 172 4.31 11.86 21.67
C ARG A 172 3.03 11.12 22.05
N LEU A 173 2.65 11.19 23.32
CA LEU A 173 1.43 10.55 23.81
C LEU A 173 0.18 11.21 23.19
N ASP A 174 0.18 12.53 23.02
CA ASP A 174 -0.93 13.26 22.43
C ASP A 174 -1.02 13.06 20.91
N ALA A 175 0.12 12.97 20.21
CA ALA A 175 0.16 12.57 18.81
C ALA A 175 -0.39 11.14 18.61
N MET A 176 -0.03 10.20 19.50
CA MET A 176 -0.52 8.82 19.45
C MET A 176 -2.01 8.72 19.77
N LYS A 177 -2.51 9.50 20.73
CA LYS A 177 -3.95 9.64 21.03
C LYS A 177 -4.73 10.26 19.87
N ASN A 178 -4.17 11.25 19.17
CA ASN A 178 -4.78 11.85 17.99
C ASN A 178 -4.82 10.87 16.80
N ALA A 179 -3.75 10.08 16.61
CA ALA A 179 -3.70 9.05 15.58
C ALA A 179 -4.67 7.89 15.86
N LEU A 180 -4.81 7.48 17.13
CA LEU A 180 -5.84 6.49 17.52
C LEU A 180 -7.26 7.04 17.38
N GLY A 181 -7.47 8.35 17.60
CA GLY A 181 -8.75 9.02 17.42
C GLY A 181 -9.28 9.00 15.97
N LEU A 182 -8.40 8.81 14.98
CA LEU A 182 -8.75 8.62 13.57
C LEU A 182 -9.26 7.20 13.26
N LEU A 183 -8.88 6.21 14.07
CA LEU A 183 -9.21 4.79 13.85
C LEU A 183 -10.36 4.30 14.74
N ALA A 184 -10.55 4.92 15.90
CA ALA A 184 -11.73 4.75 16.74
C ALA A 184 -12.03 6.10 17.39
N PRO A 185 -13.28 6.61 17.35
CA PRO A 185 -13.63 7.82 18.07
C PRO A 185 -13.56 7.54 19.57
N VAL A 186 -12.36 7.74 20.15
CA VAL A 186 -12.17 7.75 21.60
C VAL A 186 -12.87 9.00 22.09
N ARG A 187 -14.05 8.81 22.68
CA ARG A 187 -14.87 9.85 23.28
C ARG A 187 -14.05 10.52 24.39
N ARG A 188 -13.45 11.68 24.11
CA ARG A 188 -12.80 12.52 25.14
C ARG A 188 -13.90 13.04 26.07
N GLY A 189 -13.59 13.12 27.37
CA GLY A 189 -14.53 13.62 28.35
C GLY A 189 -14.87 15.10 28.08
N PRO A 190 -16.12 15.53 28.32
CA PRO A 190 -16.58 16.88 28.00
C PRO A 190 -15.79 18.00 28.72
N GLU A 191 -15.08 17.69 29.81
CA GLU A 191 -14.27 18.68 30.55
C GLU A 191 -12.95 19.05 29.85
N ASP A 192 -12.37 18.14 29.06
CA ASP A 192 -11.11 18.41 28.35
C ASP A 192 -11.34 19.25 27.10
N ASP A 193 -12.49 19.09 26.44
CA ASP A 193 -12.88 19.86 25.26
C ASP A 193 -13.16 21.34 25.60
N VAL A 194 -13.71 21.62 26.79
CA VAL A 194 -13.97 23.00 27.24
C VAL A 194 -12.65 23.75 27.48
N LYS A 195 -11.68 23.10 28.14
CA LYS A 195 -10.36 23.71 28.37
C LYS A 195 -9.59 23.93 27.07
N ALA A 196 -9.69 23.00 26.12
CA ALA A 196 -9.09 23.15 24.80
C ALA A 196 -9.72 24.30 24.00
N LEU A 197 -11.05 24.47 24.09
CA LEU A 197 -11.76 25.59 23.46
C LEU A 197 -11.38 26.94 24.08
N GLU A 198 -11.22 27.02 25.40
CA GLU A 198 -10.75 28.25 26.06
C GLU A 198 -9.33 28.62 25.64
N GLN A 199 -8.43 27.63 25.48
CA GLN A 199 -7.07 27.87 24.98
C GLN A 199 -7.08 28.39 23.54
N LEU A 200 -7.86 27.77 22.65
CA LEU A 200 -8.01 28.22 21.26
C LEU A 200 -8.62 29.62 21.16
N GLN A 201 -9.54 29.99 22.05
CA GLN A 201 -10.09 31.35 22.10
C GLN A 201 -9.04 32.38 22.53
N ARG A 202 -8.18 32.06 23.49
CA ARG A 202 -7.06 32.95 23.90
C ARG A 202 -6.04 33.12 22.78
N GLU A 203 -5.66 32.03 22.11
CA GLU A 203 -4.73 32.11 20.98
C GLU A 203 -5.29 32.95 19.83
N LYS A 204 -6.59 32.83 19.55
CA LYS A 204 -7.27 33.66 18.55
C LYS A 204 -7.27 35.15 18.94
N GLN A 205 -7.48 35.46 20.22
CA GLN A 205 -7.44 36.84 20.70
C GLN A 205 -6.03 37.44 20.57
N ASP A 206 -4.99 36.70 20.95
CA ASP A 206 -3.60 37.13 20.81
C ASP A 206 -3.20 37.35 19.34
N ALA A 207 -3.64 36.45 18.45
CA ALA A 207 -3.41 36.60 17.01
C ALA A 207 -4.07 37.86 16.44
N ASN A 208 -5.29 38.18 16.88
CA ASN A 208 -5.97 39.40 16.46
C ASN A 208 -5.26 40.67 16.95
N VAL A 209 -4.78 40.69 18.20
CA VAL A 209 -3.99 41.81 18.73
C VAL A 209 -2.70 42.01 17.92
N ARG A 210 -2.02 40.93 17.56
CA ARG A 210 -0.82 40.99 16.70
C ARG A 210 -1.13 41.54 15.31
N LEU A 211 -2.25 41.12 14.70
CA LEU A 211 -2.68 41.63 13.40
C LEU A 211 -3.02 43.12 13.45
N GLU A 212 -3.68 43.59 14.50
CA GLU A 212 -3.96 45.02 14.69
C GLU A 212 -2.69 45.84 14.86
N ALA A 213 -1.70 45.33 15.62
CA ALA A 213 -0.41 45.99 15.78
C ALA A 213 0.34 46.12 14.44
N VAL A 214 0.32 45.08 13.61
CA VAL A 214 0.90 45.12 12.25
C VAL A 214 0.14 46.11 11.37
N ARG A 215 -1.20 46.12 11.44
CA ARG A 215 -2.03 47.05 10.67
C ARG A 215 -1.77 48.51 11.02
N ARG A 216 -1.55 48.83 12.30
CA ARG A 216 -1.16 50.18 12.74
C ARG A 216 0.22 50.57 12.18
N ARG A 217 1.22 49.69 12.29
CA ARG A 217 2.56 49.93 11.71
C ARG A 217 2.53 50.19 10.21
N LEU A 218 1.69 49.45 9.47
CA LEU A 218 1.52 49.67 8.04
C LEU A 218 0.89 51.03 7.73
N LYS A 219 -0.08 51.47 8.54
CA LYS A 219 -0.71 52.77 8.37
C LYS A 219 0.27 53.92 8.65
N ASP A 220 1.07 53.81 9.72
CA ASP A 220 2.08 54.83 10.07
C ASP A 220 3.15 54.97 8.95
N LEU A 221 3.49 53.87 8.28
CA LEU A 221 4.41 53.86 7.13
C LEU A 221 3.80 54.50 5.88
N ASP A 222 2.48 54.37 5.67
CA ASP A 222 1.77 54.95 4.54
C ASP A 222 1.57 56.46 4.73
N ASP A 223 1.26 56.89 5.95
CA ASP A 223 1.12 58.30 6.33
C ASP A 223 2.47 59.07 6.35
N SER A 224 3.60 58.35 6.36
CA SER A 224 4.96 58.91 6.32
C SER A 224 5.52 59.11 4.90
N ARG A 225 4.76 58.76 3.86
CA ARG A 225 5.13 58.93 2.44
C ARG A 225 4.46 60.14 1.82
#